data_AF-A0A940J946-F1
#
_entry.id   AF-A0A940J946-F1
#
_cell.length_a   1.000
_cell.length_b   1.000
_cell.length_c   1.000
_cell.angle_alpha   90.00
_cell.angle_beta   90.00
_cell.angle_gamma   90.00
#
_symmetry.space_group_name_H-M   'P 1'
#
loop_
_entity.id
_entity.type
_entity.pdbx_description
1 polymer ?
#
loop_
_entity_poly.entity_id
_entity_poly.type
_entity_poly.pdbx_seq_one_letter_code
_entity_poly.pdbx_strand_id
1 'polypeptide(L)'
;MTSHQAPRPRPILAVARRLGVLVSCVVALVLTPVVAFADTPDNWEKAPGVSGLQFLVVLVLIPAGLALLISLLAALPSMVGDKGYEPGQSWRSEPEWFGGASKGVEAAESVSDKQLESGESNRGGASGSW
;
A
#
# COMPACT_ATOMS: atom_id res chain seq x y z
N MET A 1 13.30 -36.35 31.23
CA MET A 1 13.01 -36.30 29.78
C MET A 1 13.12 -34.86 29.32
N THR A 2 14.29 -34.47 28.81
CA THR A 2 14.60 -33.12 28.36
C THR A 2 14.43 -33.05 26.84
N SER A 3 13.49 -32.24 26.36
CA SER A 3 13.25 -32.01 24.94
C SER A 3 14.33 -31.07 24.37
N HIS A 4 15.11 -31.57 23.41
CA HIS A 4 16.04 -30.79 22.60
C HIS A 4 15.24 -29.98 21.57
N GLN A 5 15.22 -28.66 21.70
CA GLN A 5 14.60 -27.78 20.70
C GLN A 5 15.67 -27.34 19.69
N ALA A 6 15.51 -27.75 18.42
CA ALA A 6 16.39 -27.33 17.33
C ALA A 6 16.07 -25.90 16.86
N PRO A 7 17.07 -25.09 16.47
CA PRO A 7 16.84 -23.73 15.97
C PRO A 7 16.15 -23.76 14.60
N ARG A 8 15.02 -23.04 14.46
CA ARG A 8 14.34 -22.86 13.18
C ARG A 8 15.11 -21.87 12.30
N PRO A 9 15.41 -22.19 11.03
CA PRO A 9 16.06 -21.24 10.12
C PRO A 9 15.15 -20.05 9.83
N ARG A 10 15.71 -18.83 9.89
CA ARG A 10 14.99 -17.56 9.67
C ARG A 10 14.66 -17.40 8.17
N PRO A 11 13.38 -17.34 7.74
CA PRO A 11 12.97 -17.31 6.33
C PRO A 11 13.25 -15.97 5.62
N ILE A 12 13.64 -14.94 6.38
CA ILE A 12 13.73 -13.54 5.94
C ILE A 12 14.83 -13.35 4.88
N LEU A 13 15.92 -14.14 4.96
CA LEU A 13 17.05 -14.04 4.02
C LEU A 13 16.75 -14.66 2.65
N ALA A 14 15.83 -15.63 2.58
CA ALA A 14 15.50 -16.30 1.31
C ALA A 14 14.57 -15.46 0.42
N VAL A 15 13.67 -14.67 1.02
CA VAL A 15 12.72 -13.81 0.30
C VAL A 15 13.43 -12.59 -0.29
N ALA A 16 14.34 -11.96 0.46
CA ALA A 16 15.12 -10.81 0.00
C ALA A 16 15.96 -11.15 -1.25
N ARG A 17 16.48 -12.37 -1.33
CA ARG A 17 17.31 -12.83 -2.45
C ARG A 17 16.51 -13.02 -3.75
N ARG A 18 15.22 -13.40 -3.66
CA ARG A 18 14.34 -13.59 -4.82
C ARG A 18 13.86 -12.27 -5.41
N LEU A 19 13.58 -11.28 -4.56
CA LEU A 19 13.24 -9.91 -4.97
C LEU A 19 14.41 -9.22 -5.67
N GLY A 20 15.64 -9.39 -5.17
CA GLY A 20 16.83 -8.82 -5.81
C GLY A 20 17.09 -9.38 -7.22
N VAL A 21 16.85 -10.67 -7.45
CA VAL A 21 17.02 -11.30 -8.77
C VAL A 21 15.97 -10.80 -9.76
N LEU A 22 14.71 -10.65 -9.35
CA LEU A 22 13.65 -10.15 -10.23
C LEU A 22 13.90 -8.69 -10.63
N VAL A 23 14.26 -7.83 -9.69
CA VAL A 23 14.61 -6.43 -9.97
C VAL A 23 15.82 -6.35 -10.91
N SER A 24 16.85 -7.17 -10.68
CA SER A 24 18.04 -7.19 -11.53
C SER A 24 17.73 -7.68 -12.95
N CYS A 25 16.86 -8.67 -13.13
CA CYS A 25 16.44 -9.14 -14.46
C CYS A 25 15.63 -8.08 -15.21
N VAL A 26 14.73 -7.37 -14.52
CA VAL A 26 13.95 -6.27 -15.14
C VAL A 26 14.87 -5.12 -15.53
N VAL A 27 15.80 -4.73 -14.65
CA VAL A 27 16.78 -3.67 -14.93
C VAL A 27 17.71 -4.07 -16.08
N ALA A 28 18.21 -5.30 -16.10
CA ALA A 28 19.02 -5.81 -17.21
C ALA A 28 18.24 -5.82 -18.54
N LEU A 29 16.98 -6.25 -18.53
CA LEU A 29 16.11 -6.26 -19.70
C LEU A 29 15.85 -4.85 -20.24
N VAL A 30 15.65 -3.87 -19.36
CA VAL A 30 15.41 -2.45 -19.73
C VAL A 30 16.69 -1.78 -20.25
N LEU A 31 17.86 -2.16 -19.71
CA LEU A 31 19.14 -1.53 -20.06
C LEU A 31 19.85 -2.16 -21.27
N THR A 32 19.44 -3.33 -21.75
CA THR A 32 20.00 -3.92 -22.97
C THR A 32 19.24 -3.43 -24.20
N PRO A 33 19.80 -2.52 -25.03
CA PRO A 33 19.23 -2.24 -26.32
C PRO A 33 19.40 -3.49 -27.21
N VAL A 34 18.32 -4.24 -27.43
CA VAL A 34 18.26 -5.24 -28.50
C VAL A 34 18.14 -4.47 -29.80
N VAL A 35 19.27 -4.28 -30.48
CA VAL A 35 19.30 -3.67 -31.81
C VAL A 35 18.85 -4.73 -32.80
N ALA A 36 17.65 -4.58 -33.36
CA ALA A 36 17.15 -5.46 -34.41
C ALA A 36 17.81 -5.06 -35.75
N PHE A 37 18.82 -5.82 -36.18
CA PHE A 37 19.44 -5.68 -37.50
C PHE A 37 18.64 -6.48 -38.54
N ALA A 38 17.49 -5.96 -38.94
CA ALA A 38 16.76 -6.47 -40.10
C ALA A 38 16.66 -5.34 -41.13
N ASP A 39 17.02 -5.61 -42.38
CA ASP A 39 16.85 -4.66 -43.47
C ASP A 39 15.35 -4.44 -43.72
N THR A 40 14.96 -3.18 -43.86
CA THR A 40 13.60 -2.82 -44.24
C THR A 40 13.37 -3.18 -45.71
N PRO A 41 12.32 -3.96 -46.05
CA PRO A 41 11.97 -4.26 -47.43
C PRO A 41 11.70 -3.00 -48.25
N ASP A 42 12.18 -2.95 -49.49
CA ASP A 42 12.05 -1.78 -50.38
C ASP A 42 10.58 -1.39 -50.68
N ASN A 43 9.64 -2.32 -50.47
CA ASN A 43 8.22 -2.14 -50.75
C ASN A 43 7.40 -1.59 -49.57
N TRP A 44 8.02 -1.24 -48.44
CA TRP A 44 7.32 -0.64 -47.30
C TRP A 44 7.15 0.87 -47.48
N GLU A 45 5.98 1.38 -47.12
CA GLU A 45 5.78 2.82 -46.99
C GLU A 45 6.69 3.37 -45.91
N LYS A 46 7.47 4.40 -46.26
CA LYS A 46 8.35 5.07 -45.31
C LYS A 46 7.51 5.94 -44.40
N ALA A 47 7.53 5.61 -43.10
CA ALA A 47 6.89 6.45 -42.10
C ALA A 47 7.45 7.88 -42.17
N PRO A 48 6.62 8.92 -41.99
CA PRO A 48 7.09 10.28 -41.92
C PRO A 48 8.08 10.41 -40.76
N GLY A 49 9.24 11.00 -41.03
CA GLY A 49 10.29 11.19 -40.03
C GLY A 49 9.79 12.10 -38.91
N VAL A 50 9.81 11.59 -37.67
CA VAL A 50 9.60 12.42 -36.49
C VAL A 50 10.92 13.06 -36.08
N SER A 51 10.89 14.31 -35.64
CA SER A 51 12.10 14.93 -35.11
C SER A 51 12.52 14.26 -33.79
N GLY A 52 13.82 14.12 -33.55
CA GLY A 52 14.33 13.54 -32.30
C GLY A 52 13.86 14.31 -31.07
N LEU A 53 13.70 15.63 -31.18
CA LEU A 53 13.14 16.47 -30.11
C LEU A 53 11.68 16.10 -29.83
N GLN A 54 10.85 15.92 -30.85
CA GLN A 54 9.45 15.51 -30.68
C GLN A 54 9.35 14.16 -29.96
N PHE A 55 10.22 13.21 -30.31
CA PHE A 55 10.30 11.92 -29.62
C PHE A 55 10.65 12.09 -28.14
N LEU A 56 11.69 12.88 -27.82
CA LEU A 56 12.10 13.14 -26.44
C LEU A 56 11.01 13.85 -25.62
N VAL A 57 10.29 14.80 -26.23
CA VAL A 57 9.16 15.47 -25.59
C VAL A 57 8.09 14.45 -25.24
N VAL A 58 7.66 13.60 -26.18
CA VAL A 58 6.65 12.57 -25.91
C VAL A 58 7.13 11.61 -24.82
N LEU A 59 8.39 11.16 -24.89
CA LEU A 59 8.98 10.19 -23.97
C LEU A 59 9.08 10.72 -22.53
N VAL A 60 9.35 12.01 -22.33
CA VAL A 60 9.54 12.59 -20.99
C VAL A 60 8.27 13.27 -20.49
N LEU A 61 7.61 14.06 -21.33
CA LEU A 61 6.49 14.90 -20.93
C LEU A 61 5.25 14.07 -20.58
N ILE A 62 4.96 12.99 -21.32
CA ILE A 62 3.79 12.16 -21.03
C ILE A 62 3.94 11.44 -19.68
N PRO A 63 5.05 10.72 -19.39
CA PRO A 63 5.23 10.10 -18.08
C PRO A 63 5.29 11.10 -16.94
N ALA A 64 5.99 12.23 -17.12
CA ALA A 64 6.05 13.28 -16.10
C ALA A 64 4.68 13.91 -15.83
N GLY A 65 3.91 14.19 -16.89
CA GLY A 65 2.55 14.72 -16.79
C GLY A 65 1.61 13.76 -16.09
N LEU A 66 1.69 12.46 -16.40
CA LEU A 66 0.92 11.41 -15.71
C LEU A 66 1.33 11.31 -14.23
N ALA A 67 2.63 11.30 -13.94
CA ALA A 67 3.12 11.25 -12.56
C ALA A 67 2.63 12.46 -11.75
N LEU A 68 2.68 13.67 -12.33
CA LEU A 68 2.18 14.88 -11.69
C LEU A 68 0.67 14.82 -11.48
N LEU A 69 -0.09 14.43 -12.50
CA LEU A 69 -1.54 14.31 -12.42
C LEU A 69 -1.95 13.32 -11.32
N ILE A 70 -1.37 12.12 -11.31
CA ILE A 70 -1.63 11.09 -10.30
C ILE A 70 -1.26 11.61 -8.91
N SER A 71 -0.10 12.26 -8.76
CA SER A 71 0.35 12.80 -7.48
C SER A 71 -0.62 13.86 -6.96
N LEU A 72 -1.12 14.74 -7.82
CA LEU A 72 -2.08 15.76 -7.46
C LEU A 72 -3.42 15.15 -7.03
N LEU A 73 -3.94 14.18 -7.79
CA LEU A 73 -5.16 13.47 -7.45
C LEU A 73 -5.02 12.70 -6.12
N ALA A 74 -3.86 12.09 -5.88
CA ALA A 74 -3.58 11.36 -4.65
C ALA A 74 -3.41 12.29 -3.43
N ALA A 75 -2.84 13.49 -3.63
CA ALA A 75 -2.70 14.49 -2.57
C ALA A 75 -4.01 15.23 -2.26
N LEU A 76 -4.96 15.26 -3.20
CA LEU A 76 -6.20 16.02 -3.09
C LEU A 76 -7.01 15.74 -1.80
N PRO A 77 -7.23 14.48 -1.37
CA PRO A 77 -7.98 14.21 -0.14
C PRO A 77 -7.30 14.79 1.10
N SER A 78 -5.97 14.82 1.12
CA SER A 78 -5.21 15.40 2.24
C SER A 78 -5.27 16.94 2.25
N MET A 79 -5.49 17.58 1.09
CA MET A 79 -5.56 19.04 0.98
C MET A 79 -6.97 19.58 1.27
N VAL A 80 -8.01 18.78 0.98
CA VAL A 80 -9.42 19.18 1.15
C VAL A 80 -10.05 18.58 2.41
N GLY A 81 -9.45 17.52 2.97
CA GLY A 81 -9.93 16.87 4.19
C GLY A 81 -9.89 17.80 5.41
N ASP A 82 -10.82 17.57 6.33
CA ASP A 82 -10.86 18.30 7.59
C ASP A 82 -9.60 18.01 8.42
N LYS A 83 -9.16 18.99 9.20
CA LYS A 83 -8.08 18.78 10.15
C LYS A 83 -8.61 17.87 11.24
N GLY A 84 -7.89 16.78 11.54
CA GLY A 84 -8.27 15.86 12.60
C GLY A 84 -8.37 16.53 13.97
N TYR A 85 -8.73 15.76 14.99
CA TYR A 85 -8.84 16.28 16.36
C TYR A 85 -7.54 16.93 16.85
N GLU A 86 -7.63 18.17 17.31
CA GLU A 86 -6.52 18.90 17.95
C GLU A 86 -6.73 18.94 19.49
N PRO A 87 -5.70 18.70 20.30
CA PRO A 87 -5.79 18.80 21.75
C PRO A 87 -6.29 20.18 22.21
N GLY A 88 -7.29 20.21 23.08
CA GLY A 88 -7.92 21.44 23.58
C GLY A 88 -9.15 21.89 22.78
N GLN A 89 -9.44 21.28 21.63
CA GLN A 89 -10.74 21.44 20.99
C GLN A 89 -11.80 20.54 21.63
N SER A 90 -13.06 20.97 21.59
CA SER A 90 -14.19 20.11 21.94
C SER A 90 -14.30 18.96 20.94
N TRP A 91 -14.73 17.79 21.41
CA TRP A 91 -14.98 16.64 20.55
C TRP A 91 -16.10 16.96 19.55
N ARG A 92 -15.84 16.80 18.25
CA ARG A 92 -16.78 17.09 17.15
C ARG A 92 -17.20 15.88 16.34
N SER A 93 -16.57 14.73 16.58
CA SER A 93 -16.83 13.49 15.84
C SER A 93 -17.91 12.66 16.54
N GLU A 94 -18.46 11.67 15.83
CA GLU A 94 -19.35 10.69 16.44
C GLU A 94 -18.58 9.87 17.50
N PRO A 95 -19.18 9.50 18.63
CA PRO A 95 -18.53 8.62 19.60
C PRO A 95 -18.31 7.23 18.98
N GLU A 96 -17.05 6.83 18.82
CA GLU A 96 -16.68 5.53 18.26
C GLU A 96 -16.06 4.63 19.33
N TRP A 97 -16.56 3.39 19.42
CA TRP A 97 -15.99 2.36 20.27
C TRP A 97 -15.01 1.49 19.48
N PHE A 98 -13.72 1.74 19.65
CA PHE A 98 -12.69 0.91 19.04
C PHE A 98 -12.45 -0.35 19.90
N GLY A 99 -12.61 -1.53 19.30
CA GLY A 99 -12.47 -2.81 20.00
C GLY A 99 -13.78 -3.46 20.44
N GLY A 100 -14.88 -3.21 19.74
CA GLY A 100 -16.13 -3.97 19.88
C GLY A 100 -15.94 -5.47 19.57
N ALA A 101 -16.99 -6.28 19.77
CA ALA A 101 -16.93 -7.73 19.61
C ALA A 101 -16.19 -8.13 18.33
N SER A 102 -15.09 -8.88 18.47
CA SER A 102 -14.20 -9.30 17.37
C SER A 102 -14.88 -10.16 16.29
N LYS A 103 -16.14 -10.54 16.53
CA LYS A 103 -16.98 -11.35 15.65
C LYS A 103 -18.10 -10.56 14.96
N GLY A 104 -18.11 -9.22 15.05
CA GLY A 104 -19.12 -8.36 14.41
C GLY A 104 -20.41 -8.20 15.23
N VAL A 105 -21.34 -7.38 14.73
CA VAL A 105 -22.62 -7.04 15.41
C VAL A 105 -23.50 -8.25 15.69
N GLU A 106 -23.47 -9.25 14.81
CA GLU A 106 -24.18 -10.54 14.97
C GLU A 106 -23.76 -11.30 16.23
N ALA A 107 -22.51 -11.12 16.67
CA ALA A 107 -22.04 -11.76 17.88
C ALA A 107 -22.60 -11.10 19.14
N ALA A 108 -23.03 -9.83 19.06
CA ALA A 108 -23.70 -9.16 20.17
C ALA A 108 -25.08 -9.80 20.45
N GLU A 109 -25.78 -10.26 19.41
CA GLU A 109 -27.06 -10.98 19.56
C GLU A 109 -26.89 -12.38 20.17
N SER A 110 -25.69 -12.96 20.06
CA SER A 110 -25.38 -14.28 20.62
C SER A 110 -24.98 -14.26 22.11
N VAL A 111 -24.83 -13.09 22.72
CA VAL A 111 -24.48 -12.97 24.14
C VAL A 111 -25.76 -13.04 24.97
N SER A 112 -25.89 -14.09 25.77
CA SER A 112 -27.02 -14.21 26.71
C SER A 112 -26.95 -13.18 27.84
N ASP A 113 -28.09 -12.77 28.39
CA ASP A 113 -28.17 -11.83 29.52
C ASP A 113 -27.31 -12.29 30.72
N LYS A 114 -27.27 -13.60 30.97
CA LYS A 114 -26.41 -14.20 32.01
C LYS A 114 -24.91 -14.02 31.73
N GLN A 115 -24.47 -14.01 30.47
CA GLN A 115 -23.08 -13.74 30.10
C GLN A 115 -22.70 -12.26 30.23
N LEU A 116 -23.66 -11.35 30.01
CA LEU A 116 -23.45 -9.93 30.26
C LEU A 116 -23.28 -9.66 31.76
N GLU A 117 -24.19 -10.20 32.58
CA GLU A 117 -24.21 -10.08 34.04
C GLU A 117 -22.98 -10.72 34.71
N SER A 118 -22.60 -11.94 34.28
CA SER A 118 -21.38 -12.59 34.79
C SER A 118 -20.09 -11.89 34.36
N GLY A 119 -20.12 -11.18 33.23
CA GLY A 119 -19.04 -10.30 32.83
C GLY A 119 -18.91 -9.09 33.76
N GLU A 120 -20.01 -8.54 34.28
CA GLU A 120 -20.01 -7.36 35.15
C GLU A 120 -19.52 -7.64 36.57
N SER A 121 -19.80 -8.83 37.10
CA SER A 121 -19.58 -9.17 38.51
C SER A 121 -18.11 -9.12 38.99
N ASN A 122 -17.12 -8.97 38.10
CA ASN A 122 -15.70 -8.95 38.48
C ASN A 122 -14.85 -7.93 37.68
N ARG A 123 -15.42 -6.75 37.38
CA ARG A 123 -14.71 -5.67 36.66
C ARG A 123 -14.17 -4.61 37.62
N GLY A 124 -12.90 -4.25 37.43
CA GLY A 124 -12.28 -3.08 38.06
C GLY A 124 -12.38 -1.84 37.18
N GLY A 125 -12.13 -0.66 37.76
CA GLY A 125 -12.05 0.62 37.04
C GLY A 125 -10.69 1.28 37.22
N ALA A 126 -10.19 1.91 36.16
CA ALA A 126 -9.04 2.80 36.20
C ALA A 126 -9.46 4.17 35.66
N SER A 127 -9.12 5.24 36.38
CA SER A 127 -9.37 6.60 35.95
C SER A 127 -8.09 7.43 36.03
N GLY A 128 -8.04 8.50 35.23
CA GLY A 128 -6.98 9.48 35.22
C GLY A 128 -7.49 10.79 34.64
N SER A 129 -6.92 11.90 35.08
CA SER A 129 -7.14 13.23 34.51
C SER A 129 -5.82 13.75 33.96
N TRP A 130 -5.88 14.32 32.76
CA TRP A 130 -4.76 14.98 32.10
C TRP A 130 -4.83 16.49 32.32
#